data_AF-A0A2P6W7I9-F1
#
_entry.id   AF-A0A2P6W7I9-F1
#
_cell.length_a   1.000
_cell.length_b   1.000
_cell.length_c   1.000
_cell.angle_alpha   90.00
_cell.angle_beta   90.00
_cell.angle_gamma   90.00
#
_symmetry.space_group_name_H-M   'P 1'
#
loop_
_entity.id
_entity.type
_entity.pdbx_description
1 polymer ?
#
loop_
_entity_poly.entity_id
_entity_poly.type
_entity_poly.pdbx_seq_one_letter_code
_entity_poly.pdbx_strand_id
1 'polypeptide(L)' 'MKLDDLKEEFISGVISLVISLVVTYGVSWVYPTFELDWALTAVGFASFFSGFFSHYYAEK' A
#
# COMPACT_ATOMS: atom_id res chain seq x y z
N MET A 1 4.75 -22.81 -6.75
CA MET A 1 4.63 -21.82 -5.67
C MET A 1 4.16 -22.54 -4.41
N LYS A 2 4.93 -22.51 -3.31
CA LYS A 2 4.49 -23.13 -2.05
C LYS A 2 3.53 -22.16 -1.35
N LEU A 3 2.60 -22.72 -0.57
CA LEU A 3 1.60 -21.95 0.18
C LEU A 3 2.24 -20.99 1.21
N ASP A 4 3.48 -21.27 1.62
CA ASP A 4 4.23 -20.46 2.57
C ASP A 4 4.81 -19.19 1.91
N ASP A 5 5.24 -19.27 0.65
CA ASP A 5 5.74 -18.11 -0.11
C ASP A 5 4.62 -17.06 -0.30
N LEU A 6 3.40 -17.51 -0.58
CA LEU A 6 2.21 -16.65 -0.69
C LEU A 6 1.88 -15.91 0.60
N LYS A 7 2.14 -16.53 1.76
CA LYS A 7 1.89 -15.90 3.06
C LYS A 7 2.89 -14.81 3.36
N GLU A 8 4.18 -15.04 3.10
CA GLU A 8 5.23 -14.04 3.31
C GLU A 8 5.03 -12.83 2.39
N GLU A 9 4.72 -13.08 1.12
CA GLU A 9 4.44 -12.03 0.14
C GLU A 9 3.19 -11.22 0.52
N PHE A 10 2.11 -11.89 0.94
CA PHE A 10 0.89 -11.21 1.40
C PHE A 10 1.17 -10.34 2.63
N ILE A 11 1.94 -10.84 3.60
CA ILE A 11 2.34 -10.08 4.78
C ILE A 11 3.15 -8.84 4.37
N SER A 12 4.09 -8.98 3.42
CA SER A 12 4.89 -7.85 2.92
C SER A 12 4.04 -6.76 2.26
N GLY A 13 3.03 -7.16 1.47
CA GLY A 13 2.09 -6.25 0.82
C GLY A 13 1.22 -5.50 1.83
N VAL A 14 0.73 -6.18 2.87
CA VAL A 14 -0.04 -5.57 3.96
C VAL A 14 0.82 -4.59 4.75
N ILE A 15 2.08 -4.92 5.03
CA ILE A 15 3.01 -4.02 5.73
C ILE A 15 3.26 -2.75 4.91
N SER A 16 3.50 -2.89 3.60
CA SER A 16 3.64 -1.76 2.67
C SER A 16 2.42 -0.84 2.69
N LEU A 17 1.22 -1.41 2.63
CA LEU A 17 -0.03 -0.66 2.70
C LEU A 17 -0.15 0.15 4.00
N VAL A 18 0.14 -0.47 5.14
CA VAL A 18 0.09 0.19 6.46
C VAL A 18 1.10 1.33 6.53
N ILE A 19 2.33 1.12 6.04
CA ILE A 19 3.36 2.17 6.00
C ILE A 19 2.88 3.35 5.14
N SER A 20 2.36 3.09 3.94
CA SER A 20 1.84 4.14 3.06
C SER A 20 0.74 4.97 3.73
N LEU A 21 -0.22 4.31 4.41
CA LEU A 21 -1.29 5.00 5.12
C LEU A 21 -0.77 5.88 6.27
N VAL A 22 0.18 5.37 7.06
CA VAL A 22 0.79 6.11 8.17
C VAL A 22 1.58 7.31 7.65
N VAL A 23 2.34 7.15 6.56
CA VAL A 23 3.08 8.26 5.93
C VAL A 23 2.11 9.31 5.39
N THR A 24 1.04 8.92 4.69
CA THR A 24 0.03 9.85 4.19
C THR A 24 -0.66 10.62 5.31
N TYR A 25 -1.00 9.95 6.40
CA TYR A 25 -1.55 10.60 7.59
C TYR A 25 -0.54 11.55 8.26
N GLY A 26 0.74 11.17 8.35
CA GLY A 26 1.79 12.04 8.87
C GLY A 26 2.02 13.28 7.99
N VAL A 27 1.97 13.12 6.67
CA VAL A 27 2.10 14.23 5.72
C VAL A 27 0.92 15.19 5.84
N SER A 28 -0.30 14.70 6.09
CA SER A 28 -1.47 15.57 6.22
C SER A 28 -1.45 16.50 7.44
N TRP A 29 -0.64 16.18 8.46
CA TRP A 29 -0.40 17.07 9.59
C TRP A 29 0.48 18.26 9.24
N VAL A 30 1.39 18.10 8.27
CA VAL A 30 2.28 19.16 7.78
C VAL A 30 1.61 19.95 6.65
N TYR A 31 0.85 19.25 5.80
CA TYR A 31 0.10 19.82 4.68
C TYR A 31 -1.40 19.53 4.86
N PRO A 32 -2.16 20.47 5.47
CA PRO A 32 -3.58 20.26 5.70
C PRO A 32 -4.31 20.10 4.35
N THR A 33 -4.79 18.89 4.10
CA THR A 33 -5.60 18.55 2.94
C THR A 33 -7.07 18.71 3.29
N PHE A 34 -7.83 19.38 2.41
CA PHE A 34 -9.27 19.60 2.60
C PHE A 34 -10.08 18.29 2.60
N GLU A 35 -9.56 17.22 1.99
CA GLU A 35 -10.21 15.92 1.90
C GLU A 35 -9.24 14.78 2.26
N LEU A 36 -8.87 14.69 3.54
CA LEU A 36 -7.97 13.65 4.03
C LEU A 36 -8.51 12.22 3.79
N ASP A 37 -9.83 12.04 3.89
CA ASP A 37 -10.49 10.75 3.64
C ASP A 37 -10.28 10.26 2.20
N TRP A 38 -10.39 11.18 1.23
CA TRP A 38 -10.15 10.86 -0.18
C TRP A 38 -8.68 10.55 -0.45
N ALA A 39 -7.76 11.27 0.19
CA ALA A 39 -6.32 11.03 0.05
C ALA A 39 -5.92 9.65 0.60
N LEU A 40 -6.44 9.26 1.78
CA LEU A 40 -6.19 7.94 2.36
C LEU A 40 -6.79 6.82 1.51
N THR A 41 -7.99 7.04 0.97
CA THR A 41 -8.65 6.07 0.08
C THR A 41 -7.85 5.87 -1.20
N ALA A 42 -7.41 6.97 -1.85
CA ALA A 42 -6.59 6.93 -3.06
C ALA A 42 -5.24 6.22 -2.82
N VAL A 43 -4.57 6.49 -1.70
CA VAL A 43 -3.30 5.84 -1.35
C VAL A 43 -3.50 4.36 -1.05
N GLY A 44 -4.60 4.00 -0.37
CA GLY A 44 -4.97 2.60 -0.16
C GLY A 44 -5.18 1.85 -1.48
N PHE A 45 -5.94 2.44 -2.40
CA PHE A 45 -6.16 1.90 -3.75
C PHE A 45 -4.86 1.80 -4.56
N ALA A 46 -4.03 2.85 -4.56
CA ALA A 46 -2.75 2.86 -5.26
C ALA A 46 -1.78 1.80 -4.71
N SER A 47 -1.71 1.65 -3.39
CA SER A 47 -0.85 0.67 -2.72
C SER A 47 -1.32 -0.77 -2.98
N PHE A 48 -2.64 -1.00 -3.01
CA PHE A 48 -3.21 -2.30 -3.36
C PHE A 48 -2.82 -2.72 -4.79
N PHE A 49 -2.97 -1.82 -5.76
CA PHE A 49 -2.58 -2.12 -7.15
C PHE A 49 -1.07 -2.15 -7.35
N SER A 50 -0.30 -1.32 -6.65
CA SER A 50 1.17 -1.38 -6.70
C SER A 50 1.71 -2.71 -6.17
N GLY A 51 1.17 -3.21 -5.06
CA GLY A 51 1.51 -4.54 -4.53
C GLY A 51 1.07 -5.68 -5.46
N PHE A 52 -0.13 -5.59 -6.03
CA PHE A 52 -0.66 -6.60 -6.95
C PHE A 52 0.08 -6.67 -8.29
N PHE A 53 0.43 -5.52 -8.89
CA PHE A 53 1.15 -5.48 -10.17
C PHE A 53 2.66 -5.65 -10.03
N SER A 54 3.26 -5.32 -8.88
CA SER A 54 4.67 -5.65 -8.61
C SER A 54 4.90 -7.16 -8.70
N HIS A 55 3.93 -7.98 -8.30
CA HIS A 55 3.99 -9.43 -8.47
C HIS A 55 3.89 -9.85 -9.95
N TYR A 56 2.96 -9.25 -10.71
CA TYR A 56 2.75 -9.59 -12.12
C TYR A 56 3.91 -9.19 -13.06
N TYR A 57 4.71 -8.19 -12.67
CA TYR A 57 5.86 -7.73 -13.45
C TYR A 57 7.23 -8.18 -12.89
N ALA A 58 7.31 -8.69 -11.66
CA ALA A 58 8.54 -9.26 -11.12
C ALA A 58 8.89 -10.65 -11.69
N GLU A 59 7.95 -11.30 -12.39
CA GLU A 59 8.13 -12.62 -13.01
C GLU A 59 8.52 -12.55 -14.51
N LYS A 60 9.25 -11.52 -14.95
CA LYS A 60 9.74 -11.41 -16.33
C LYS A 60 11.25 -11.21 -16.42
#